data_AF-A0A3C1RI62-F1
#
_entry.id   AF-A0A3C1RI62-F1
#
_cell.length_a   1.000
_cell.length_b   1.000
_cell.length_c   1.000
_cell.angle_alpha   90.00
_cell.angle_beta   90.00
_cell.angle_gamma   90.00
#
_symmetry.space_group_name_H-M   'P 1'
#
loop_
_entity.id
_entity.type
_entity.pdbx_description
1 polymer ?
#
loop_
_entity_poly.entity_id
_entity_poly.type
_entity_poly.pdbx_seq_one_letter_code
_entity_poly.pdbx_strand_id
1 'polypeptide(L)'
;MENLSQKIYSDILKDFDFAKHNKHRREELIRNFSNMPSDEPFSKRLNNFITSWYNEHKEKVHFEFVTEDDFDPKDIKGTLNRYIERFQKENIIKIWTGCADNSMLGNEVTNILYRCFHDYVHITRNASFDLAGETLTALVQCSLLPSSEWVLERELIFADIVGLNLYHRANNKEYVLNQRQFIIDFLIDPAKAIFTRQV
;
A
#
# COMPACT_ATOMS: atom_id res chain seq x y z
N MET A 1 44.44 -17.55 -12.43
CA MET A 1 43.85 -16.23 -12.16
C MET A 1 42.70 -16.06 -13.14
N GLU A 2 41.46 -16.17 -12.67
CA GLU A 2 40.29 -15.81 -13.50
C GLU A 2 40.44 -14.35 -13.95
N ASN A 3 40.25 -14.11 -15.24
CA ASN A 3 40.38 -12.78 -15.82
C ASN A 3 39.25 -11.91 -15.25
N LEU A 4 39.60 -10.89 -14.48
CA LEU A 4 38.67 -10.02 -13.75
C LEU A 4 37.58 -9.44 -14.68
N SER A 5 37.91 -9.20 -15.95
CA SER A 5 36.97 -8.74 -16.98
C SER A 5 35.90 -9.78 -17.36
N GLN A 6 36.25 -11.06 -17.41
CA GLN A 6 35.30 -12.14 -17.72
C GLN A 6 34.32 -12.36 -16.58
N LYS A 7 34.77 -12.20 -15.33
CA LYS A 7 33.91 -12.30 -14.15
C LYS A 7 32.90 -11.15 -14.08
N ILE A 8 33.36 -9.90 -14.26
CA ILE A 8 32.48 -8.71 -14.30
C ILE A 8 31.43 -8.84 -15.41
N TYR A 9 31.83 -9.28 -16.61
CA TYR A 9 30.89 -9.46 -17.72
C TYR A 9 29.85 -10.55 -17.44
N SER A 10 30.26 -11.67 -16.81
CA SER A 10 29.34 -12.73 -16.41
C SER A 10 28.35 -12.29 -15.34
N ASP A 11 28.77 -11.49 -14.37
CA ASP A 11 27.90 -11.01 -13.30
C ASP A 11 26.89 -9.98 -13.83
N ILE A 12 27.33 -9.06 -14.70
CA ILE A 12 26.45 -8.13 -15.41
C ILE A 12 25.38 -8.87 -16.23
N LEU A 13 25.77 -9.91 -16.98
CA LEU A 13 24.81 -10.70 -17.77
C LEU A 13 23.79 -11.42 -16.88
N LYS A 14 24.20 -11.96 -15.73
CA LYS A 14 23.28 -12.58 -14.76
C LYS A 14 22.30 -11.56 -14.19
N ASP A 15 22.76 -10.35 -13.88
CA ASP A 15 21.91 -9.26 -13.40
C ASP A 15 20.90 -8.83 -14.48
N PHE A 16 21.32 -8.76 -15.75
CA PHE A 16 20.43 -8.47 -16.88
C PHE A 16 19.39 -9.57 -17.11
N ASP A 17 19.79 -10.84 -17.09
CA ASP A 17 18.88 -11.97 -17.25
C ASP A 17 17.90 -12.07 -16.08
N PHE A 18 18.38 -11.82 -14.85
CA PHE A 18 17.54 -11.71 -13.67
C PHE A 18 16.53 -10.56 -13.80
N ALA A 19 16.97 -9.37 -14.21
CA ALA A 19 16.10 -8.21 -14.41
C ALA A 19 15.06 -8.48 -15.51
N LYS A 20 15.45 -9.09 -16.63
CA LYS A 20 14.55 -9.43 -17.74
C LYS A 20 13.54 -10.51 -17.35
N HIS A 21 13.97 -11.55 -16.64
CA HIS A 21 13.08 -12.60 -16.15
C HIS A 21 12.05 -12.06 -15.15
N ASN A 22 12.49 -11.21 -14.22
CA ASN A 22 11.59 -10.54 -13.28
C ASN A 22 10.62 -9.59 -13.98
N LYS A 23 11.06 -8.86 -15.00
CA LYS A 23 10.17 -8.02 -15.83
C LYS A 23 9.06 -8.84 -16.48
N HIS A 24 9.39 -9.96 -17.12
CA HIS A 24 8.38 -10.81 -17.76
C HIS A 24 7.40 -11.42 -16.75
N ARG A 25 7.89 -11.91 -15.61
CA ARG A 25 7.01 -12.42 -14.53
C ARG A 25 6.09 -11.34 -13.98
N ARG A 26 6.59 -10.10 -13.83
CA ARG A 26 5.80 -8.96 -13.39
C ARG A 26 4.71 -8.59 -14.42
N GLU A 27 5.04 -8.54 -15.70
CA GLU A 27 4.07 -8.30 -16.79
C GLU A 27 3.01 -9.42 -16.88
N GLU A 28 3.38 -10.66 -16.62
CA GLU A 28 2.45 -11.80 -16.54
C GLU A 28 1.52 -11.69 -15.33
N LEU A 29 2.06 -11.38 -14.14
CA LEU A 29 1.28 -11.15 -12.92
C LEU A 29 0.24 -10.03 -13.09
N ILE A 30 0.65 -8.90 -13.68
CA ILE A 30 -0.24 -7.76 -13.93
C ILE A 30 -1.35 -8.12 -14.94
N ARG A 31 -1.02 -8.90 -15.99
CA ARG A 31 -2.03 -9.40 -16.94
C ARG A 31 -3.03 -10.32 -16.26
N ASN A 32 -2.60 -11.12 -15.30
CA ASN A 32 -3.50 -11.97 -14.53
C ASN A 32 -4.46 -11.14 -13.66
N PHE A 33 -3.99 -10.05 -13.05
CA PHE A 33 -4.85 -9.14 -12.27
C PHE A 33 -5.98 -8.52 -13.09
N SER A 34 -5.72 -8.16 -14.34
CA SER A 34 -6.70 -7.54 -15.24
C SER A 34 -7.90 -8.45 -15.55
N ASN A 35 -7.71 -9.78 -15.43
CA ASN A 35 -8.75 -10.78 -15.68
C ASN A 35 -9.34 -11.36 -14.40
N MET A 36 -8.87 -10.91 -13.23
CA MET A 36 -9.22 -11.52 -11.97
C MET A 36 -10.51 -10.92 -11.40
N PRO A 37 -11.44 -11.74 -10.89
CA PRO A 37 -12.68 -11.27 -10.28
C PRO A 37 -12.45 -10.19 -9.21
N SER A 38 -13.39 -9.27 -9.05
CA SER A 38 -13.27 -8.16 -8.10
C SER A 38 -13.25 -8.62 -6.64
N ASP A 39 -13.80 -9.79 -6.35
CA ASP A 39 -13.83 -10.43 -5.03
C ASP A 39 -12.57 -11.27 -4.72
N GLU A 40 -11.64 -11.38 -5.67
CA GLU A 40 -10.37 -12.07 -5.46
C GLU A 40 -9.23 -11.08 -5.12
N PRO A 41 -8.39 -11.35 -4.10
CA PRO A 41 -7.26 -10.48 -3.77
C PRO A 41 -6.10 -10.61 -4.77
N PHE A 42 -5.41 -9.49 -5.05
CA PHE A 42 -4.14 -9.46 -5.78
C PHE A 42 -3.05 -10.30 -5.10
N SER A 43 -3.08 -10.42 -3.77
CA SER A 43 -2.23 -11.35 -3.04
C SER A 43 -2.96 -11.95 -1.84
N LYS A 44 -3.31 -13.23 -1.91
CA LYS A 44 -3.80 -14.02 -0.75
C LYS A 44 -2.79 -14.00 0.39
N ARG A 45 -1.50 -13.97 0.06
CA ARG A 45 -0.39 -13.92 1.02
C ARG A 45 -0.39 -12.60 1.80
N LEU A 46 -0.66 -11.47 1.14
CA LEU A 46 -0.83 -10.18 1.80
C LEU A 46 -2.06 -10.16 2.72
N ASN A 47 -3.21 -10.65 2.24
CA ASN A 47 -4.42 -10.75 3.06
C ASN A 47 -4.19 -11.56 4.34
N ASN A 48 -3.50 -12.70 4.23
CA ASN A 48 -3.15 -13.54 5.38
C ASN A 48 -2.25 -12.79 6.36
N PHE A 49 -1.23 -12.07 5.86
CA PHE A 49 -0.36 -11.25 6.71
C PHE A 49 -1.14 -10.17 7.45
N ILE A 50 -2.00 -9.41 6.75
CA ILE A 50 -2.82 -8.35 7.35
C ILE A 50 -3.71 -8.92 8.46
N THR A 51 -4.33 -10.07 8.20
CA THR A 51 -5.19 -10.76 9.17
C THR A 51 -4.38 -11.22 10.39
N SER A 52 -3.22 -11.84 10.19
CA SER A 52 -2.33 -12.26 11.28
C SER A 52 -1.85 -11.06 12.10
N TRP A 53 -1.38 -10.01 11.42
CA TRP A 53 -0.93 -8.77 12.05
C TRP A 53 -2.03 -8.18 12.94
N TYR A 54 -3.26 -8.05 12.42
CA TYR A 54 -4.37 -7.53 13.21
C TYR A 54 -4.64 -8.38 14.46
N ASN A 55 -4.67 -9.71 14.31
CA ASN A 55 -4.91 -10.62 15.44
C ASN A 55 -3.83 -10.54 16.52
N GLU A 56 -2.58 -10.24 16.16
CA GLU A 56 -1.48 -10.07 17.11
C GLU A 56 -1.51 -8.72 17.86
N HIS A 57 -2.23 -7.72 17.32
CA HIS A 57 -2.25 -6.35 17.82
C HIS A 57 -3.56 -5.95 18.48
N LYS A 58 -4.70 -6.54 18.11
CA LYS A 58 -6.04 -6.15 18.59
C LYS A 58 -6.25 -6.26 20.10
N GLU A 59 -5.46 -7.10 20.78
CA GLU A 59 -5.50 -7.21 22.26
C GLU A 59 -4.68 -6.10 22.95
N LYS A 60 -3.76 -5.46 22.21
CA LYS A 60 -2.87 -4.41 22.70
C LYS A 60 -3.31 -3.02 22.29
N VAL A 61 -4.21 -2.89 21.31
CA VAL A 61 -4.69 -1.64 20.74
C VAL A 61 -6.19 -1.77 20.52
N HIS A 62 -6.97 -0.82 21.02
CA HIS A 62 -8.40 -0.76 20.75
C HIS A 62 -8.62 -0.14 19.37
N PHE A 63 -8.97 -0.96 18.38
CA PHE A 63 -9.44 -0.47 17.08
C PHE A 63 -10.94 -0.21 17.14
N GLU A 64 -11.34 1.05 17.11
CA GLU A 64 -12.74 1.48 17.14
C GLU A 64 -13.23 1.75 15.72
N PHE A 65 -14.13 0.93 15.21
CA PHE A 65 -14.67 1.08 13.86
C PHE A 65 -15.77 2.13 13.83
N VAL A 66 -15.60 3.17 13.01
CA VAL A 66 -16.51 4.32 12.93
C VAL A 66 -16.99 4.57 11.50
N THR A 67 -18.22 5.06 11.38
CA THR A 67 -18.83 5.40 10.07
C THR A 67 -18.57 6.85 9.66
N GLU A 68 -18.33 7.73 10.64
CA GLU A 68 -18.00 9.14 10.43
C GLU A 68 -16.48 9.31 10.52
N ASP A 69 -15.90 9.94 9.50
CA ASP A 69 -14.47 10.27 9.46
C ASP A 69 -14.24 11.63 10.15
N ASP A 70 -13.36 11.65 11.16
CA ASP A 70 -12.96 12.88 11.87
C ASP A 70 -11.67 13.52 11.32
N PHE A 71 -11.26 13.09 10.11
CA PHE A 71 -10.20 13.70 9.33
C PHE A 71 -10.57 15.11 8.86
N ASP A 72 -9.67 16.07 9.09
CA ASP A 72 -9.82 17.45 8.62
C ASP A 72 -8.76 17.75 7.55
N PRO A 73 -9.13 17.81 6.25
CA PRO A 73 -8.18 18.08 5.19
C PRO A 73 -7.57 19.49 5.26
N LYS A 74 -8.14 20.41 6.05
CA LYS A 74 -7.60 21.76 6.26
C LYS A 74 -6.63 21.83 7.43
N ASP A 75 -6.62 20.82 8.31
CA ASP A 75 -5.77 20.74 9.50
C ASP A 75 -5.12 19.36 9.66
N ILE A 76 -4.40 18.93 8.62
CA ILE A 76 -3.71 17.62 8.58
C ILE A 76 -2.83 17.40 9.82
N LYS A 77 -2.11 18.45 10.27
CA LYS A 77 -1.22 18.37 11.43
C LYS A 77 -2.00 18.23 12.73
N GLY A 78 -3.04 19.03 12.94
CA GLY A 78 -3.87 18.92 14.12
C GLY A 78 -4.65 17.61 14.17
N THR A 79 -5.10 17.08 13.02
CA THR A 79 -5.70 15.74 12.92
C THR A 79 -4.76 14.66 13.42
N LEU A 80 -3.52 14.61 12.91
CA LEU A 80 -2.54 13.62 13.39
C LEU A 80 -2.29 13.75 14.89
N ASN A 81 -2.12 14.97 15.40
CA ASN A 81 -1.91 15.20 16.83
C ASN A 81 -3.09 14.69 17.67
N ARG A 82 -4.34 14.94 17.23
CA ARG A 82 -5.54 14.40 17.92
C ARG A 82 -5.54 12.87 17.94
N TYR A 83 -5.13 12.24 16.84
CA TYR A 83 -5.09 10.78 16.76
C TYR A 83 -4.00 10.20 17.68
N ILE A 84 -2.81 10.81 17.71
CA ILE A 84 -1.72 10.44 18.61
C ILE A 84 -2.12 10.63 20.07
N GLU A 85 -2.73 11.76 20.43
CA GLU A 85 -3.17 12.02 21.80
C GLU A 85 -4.22 11.00 22.26
N ARG A 86 -5.19 10.69 21.41
CA ARG A 86 -6.20 9.65 21.67
C ARG A 86 -5.54 8.30 21.91
N PHE A 87 -4.61 7.91 21.05
CA PHE A 87 -3.87 6.67 21.21
C PHE A 87 -3.04 6.64 22.51
N GLN A 88 -2.38 7.74 22.87
CA GLN A 88 -1.59 7.81 24.10
C GLN A 88 -2.43 7.78 25.39
N LYS A 89 -3.60 8.42 25.38
CA LYS A 89 -4.48 8.53 26.56
C LYS A 89 -5.39 7.32 26.74
N GLU A 90 -5.94 6.82 25.64
CA GLU A 90 -7.05 5.85 25.65
C GLU A 90 -6.66 4.54 24.98
N ASN A 91 -5.52 4.49 24.29
CA ASN A 91 -5.08 3.34 23.49
C ASN A 91 -6.07 2.98 22.37
N ILE A 92 -6.79 3.99 21.86
CA ILE A 92 -7.80 3.87 20.81
C ILE A 92 -7.26 4.41 19.49
N ILE A 93 -7.47 3.64 18.43
CA ILE A 93 -7.33 4.08 17.03
C ILE A 93 -8.70 3.96 16.37
N LYS A 94 -9.25 5.08 15.89
CA LYS A 94 -10.50 5.08 15.15
C LYS A 94 -10.23 4.73 13.70
N ILE A 95 -10.97 3.76 13.17
CA ILE A 95 -10.83 3.27 11.80
C ILE A 95 -12.13 3.57 11.06
N TRP A 96 -12.04 4.44 10.06
CA TRP A 96 -13.17 4.73 9.19
C TRP A 96 -13.49 3.54 8.29
N THR A 97 -14.75 3.11 8.25
CA THR A 97 -15.20 1.94 7.48
C THR A 97 -15.81 2.26 6.12
N GLY A 98 -15.97 3.54 5.76
CA GLY A 98 -16.57 3.93 4.49
C GLY A 98 -15.67 3.70 3.26
N CYS A 99 -16.28 3.61 2.07
CA CYS A 99 -15.58 3.44 0.78
C CYS A 99 -14.56 2.28 0.78
N ALA A 100 -14.94 1.14 1.36
CA ALA A 100 -14.07 -0.03 1.47
C ALA A 100 -14.19 -1.03 0.30
N ASP A 101 -15.04 -0.72 -0.68
CA ASP A 101 -15.29 -1.51 -1.89
C ASP A 101 -14.18 -1.37 -2.94
N ASN A 102 -14.08 -2.35 -3.85
CA ASN A 102 -13.19 -2.32 -5.04
C ASN A 102 -11.69 -2.12 -4.76
N SER A 103 -11.20 -2.59 -3.62
CA SER A 103 -9.78 -2.58 -3.27
C SER A 103 -8.99 -3.74 -3.92
N MET A 104 -7.65 -3.67 -3.85
CA MET A 104 -6.77 -4.79 -4.23
C MET A 104 -6.93 -6.05 -3.37
N LEU A 105 -7.63 -5.95 -2.23
CA LEU A 105 -7.74 -7.01 -1.23
C LEU A 105 -8.96 -7.93 -1.46
N GLY A 106 -9.81 -7.59 -2.44
CA GLY A 106 -10.94 -8.42 -2.89
C GLY A 106 -12.10 -8.53 -1.90
N ASN A 107 -11.98 -8.03 -0.67
CA ASN A 107 -13.10 -8.01 0.26
C ASN A 107 -12.97 -6.84 1.25
N GLU A 108 -14.14 -6.35 1.68
CA GLU A 108 -14.29 -5.22 2.58
C GLU A 108 -13.60 -5.44 3.93
N VAL A 109 -13.78 -6.62 4.53
CA VAL A 109 -13.23 -6.95 5.86
C VAL A 109 -11.71 -6.81 5.87
N THR A 110 -11.02 -7.41 4.91
CA THR A 110 -9.56 -7.33 4.83
C THR A 110 -9.11 -5.89 4.57
N ASN A 111 -9.88 -5.13 3.79
CA ASN A 111 -9.60 -3.72 3.56
C ASN A 111 -9.68 -2.87 4.83
N ILE A 112 -10.68 -3.11 5.68
CA ILE A 112 -10.78 -2.49 7.00
C ILE A 112 -9.58 -2.89 7.89
N LEU A 113 -9.18 -4.17 7.89
CA LEU A 113 -8.00 -4.61 8.64
C LEU A 113 -6.70 -3.99 8.11
N TYR A 114 -6.60 -3.76 6.82
CA TYR A 114 -5.48 -3.06 6.21
C TYR A 114 -5.42 -1.60 6.63
N ARG A 115 -6.58 -0.93 6.79
CA ARG A 115 -6.66 0.41 7.38
C ARG A 115 -6.20 0.44 8.84
N CYS A 116 -6.56 -0.59 9.63
CA CYS A 116 -6.00 -0.74 10.98
C CYS A 116 -4.46 -0.72 10.97
N PHE A 117 -3.86 -1.45 10.03
CA PHE A 117 -2.41 -1.49 9.86
C PHE A 117 -1.82 -0.15 9.40
N HIS A 118 -2.50 0.53 8.48
CA HIS A 118 -2.10 1.83 7.93
C HIS A 118 -2.14 2.93 9.00
N ASP A 119 -3.27 3.13 9.67
CA ASP A 119 -3.45 4.17 10.68
C ASP A 119 -2.57 3.91 11.91
N TYR A 120 -2.38 2.65 12.29
CA TYR A 120 -1.42 2.28 13.34
C TYR A 120 -0.01 2.79 13.02
N VAL A 121 0.44 2.67 11.78
CA VAL A 121 1.77 3.16 11.38
C VAL A 121 1.82 4.69 11.40
N HIS A 122 0.81 5.39 10.87
CA HIS A 122 0.75 6.86 10.95
C HIS A 122 0.90 7.36 12.39
N ILE A 123 0.11 6.79 13.29
CA ILE A 123 0.04 7.19 14.69
C ILE A 123 1.33 6.83 15.44
N THR A 124 1.79 5.58 15.35
CA THR A 124 2.96 5.12 16.13
C THR A 124 4.30 5.64 15.61
N ARG A 125 4.35 6.06 14.34
CA ARG A 125 5.56 6.64 13.73
C ARG A 125 5.51 8.15 13.59
N ASN A 126 4.42 8.80 14.03
CA ASN A 126 4.21 10.23 13.84
C ASN A 126 4.40 10.63 12.36
N ALA A 127 3.86 9.81 11.44
CA ALA A 127 3.91 10.06 10.01
C ALA A 127 2.67 10.87 9.59
N SER A 128 2.88 12.03 8.96
CA SER A 128 1.82 12.90 8.45
C SER A 128 0.96 12.24 7.37
N PHE A 129 -0.19 12.84 7.06
CA PHE A 129 -1.06 12.43 5.93
C PHE A 129 -0.75 13.20 4.64
N ASP A 130 0.41 13.87 4.59
CA ASP A 130 0.94 14.43 3.35
C ASP A 130 1.78 13.37 2.61
N LEU A 131 2.19 13.64 1.37
CA LEU A 131 2.89 12.67 0.53
C LEU A 131 4.17 12.14 1.19
N ALA A 132 4.88 12.97 1.94
CA ALA A 132 6.07 12.55 2.64
C ALA A 132 5.72 11.54 3.75
N GLY A 133 4.68 11.82 4.53
CA GLY A 133 4.22 10.91 5.57
C GLY A 133 3.55 9.65 5.02
N GLU A 134 2.75 9.72 3.95
CA GLU A 134 2.22 8.55 3.23
C GLU A 134 3.36 7.65 2.70
N THR A 135 4.40 8.27 2.14
CA THR A 135 5.60 7.54 1.68
C THR A 135 6.31 6.87 2.85
N LEU A 136 6.46 7.55 3.98
CA LEU A 136 7.03 6.97 5.20
C LEU A 136 6.19 5.79 5.71
N THR A 137 4.86 5.95 5.75
CA THR A 137 3.93 4.88 6.13
C THR A 137 4.09 3.66 5.24
N ALA A 138 4.08 3.85 3.92
CA ALA A 138 4.26 2.75 2.95
C ALA A 138 5.62 2.05 3.14
N LEU A 139 6.71 2.79 3.34
CA LEU A 139 8.04 2.23 3.59
C LEU A 139 8.09 1.42 4.89
N VAL A 140 7.47 1.92 5.97
CA VAL A 140 7.40 1.20 7.24
C VAL A 140 6.57 -0.07 7.08
N GLN A 141 5.40 -0.02 6.43
CA GLN A 141 4.59 -1.21 6.18
C GLN A 141 5.35 -2.26 5.34
N CYS A 142 6.06 -1.82 4.30
CA CYS A 142 6.90 -2.69 3.47
C CYS A 142 8.05 -3.34 4.25
N SER A 143 8.60 -2.64 5.25
CA SER A 143 9.67 -3.15 6.11
C SER A 143 9.20 -4.19 7.12
N LEU A 144 7.91 -4.19 7.45
CA LEU A 144 7.29 -5.14 8.38
C LEU A 144 6.89 -6.46 7.69
N LEU A 145 6.95 -6.53 6.36
CA LEU A 145 6.72 -7.77 5.62
C LEU A 145 7.87 -8.78 5.86
N PRO A 146 7.60 -10.09 6.04
CA PRO A 146 8.56 -11.03 6.65
C PRO A 146 9.83 -11.34 5.84
N SER A 147 9.83 -11.15 4.52
CA SER A 147 10.93 -11.61 3.65
C SER A 147 11.14 -10.69 2.44
N SER A 148 12.38 -10.57 1.97
CA SER A 148 12.77 -9.85 0.75
C SER A 148 11.99 -10.29 -0.48
N GLU A 149 11.55 -11.54 -0.52
CA GLU A 149 10.81 -12.14 -1.64
C GLU A 149 9.36 -11.62 -1.79
N TRP A 150 8.89 -10.81 -0.85
CA TRP A 150 7.58 -10.14 -0.93
C TRP A 150 7.64 -8.89 -1.83
N VAL A 151 8.23 -9.01 -3.01
CA VAL A 151 8.45 -7.88 -3.92
C VAL A 151 7.11 -7.31 -4.39
N LEU A 152 6.21 -8.17 -4.86
CA LEU A 152 4.88 -7.80 -5.33
C LEU A 152 4.05 -7.10 -4.25
N GLU A 153 4.01 -7.65 -3.03
CA GLU A 153 3.23 -7.05 -1.95
C GLU A 153 3.73 -5.67 -1.55
N ARG A 154 5.03 -5.42 -1.65
CA ARG A 154 5.60 -4.09 -1.45
C ARG A 154 5.16 -3.13 -2.56
N GLU A 155 5.19 -3.57 -3.81
CA GLU A 155 4.67 -2.77 -4.93
C GLU A 155 3.17 -2.47 -4.76
N LEU A 156 2.38 -3.44 -4.29
CA LEU A 156 0.95 -3.29 -4.02
C LEU A 156 0.68 -2.24 -2.92
N ILE A 157 1.35 -2.36 -1.76
CA ILE A 157 1.24 -1.38 -0.67
C ILE A 157 1.65 0.01 -1.14
N PHE A 158 2.74 0.11 -1.91
CA PHE A 158 3.23 1.39 -2.39
C PHE A 158 2.31 2.02 -3.44
N ALA A 159 1.75 1.22 -4.35
CA ALA A 159 0.77 1.68 -5.34
C ALA A 159 -0.51 2.18 -4.67
N ASP A 160 -1.00 1.47 -3.66
CA ASP A 160 -2.20 1.82 -2.91
C ASP A 160 -1.99 3.12 -2.11
N ILE A 161 -0.90 3.24 -1.35
CA ILE A 161 -0.70 4.41 -0.49
C ILE A 161 -0.15 5.60 -1.29
N VAL A 162 1.00 5.43 -1.92
CA VAL A 162 1.72 6.53 -2.58
C VAL A 162 1.11 6.82 -3.95
N GLY A 163 0.77 5.79 -4.71
CA GLY A 163 0.17 5.95 -6.03
C GLY A 163 -1.17 6.69 -5.99
N LEU A 164 -2.09 6.28 -5.12
CA LEU A 164 -3.38 6.96 -4.97
C LEU A 164 -3.21 8.41 -4.49
N ASN A 165 -2.28 8.68 -3.57
CA ASN A 165 -2.02 10.04 -3.11
C ASN A 165 -1.45 10.94 -4.22
N LEU A 166 -0.55 10.40 -5.05
CA LEU A 166 -0.01 11.10 -6.22
C LEU A 166 -1.10 11.40 -7.25
N TYR A 167 -1.97 10.43 -7.55
CA TYR A 167 -3.13 10.64 -8.43
C TYR A 167 -4.02 11.77 -7.91
N HIS A 168 -4.39 11.72 -6.62
CA HIS A 168 -5.23 12.72 -5.98
C HIS A 168 -4.62 14.13 -6.08
N ARG A 169 -3.30 14.25 -5.92
CA ARG A 169 -2.58 15.52 -6.08
C ARG A 169 -2.54 16.00 -7.54
N ALA A 170 -2.30 15.09 -8.48
CA ALA A 170 -2.17 15.42 -9.90
C ALA A 170 -3.52 15.79 -10.56
N ASN A 171 -4.63 15.23 -10.07
CA ASN A 171 -5.96 15.38 -10.67
C ASN A 171 -6.90 16.25 -9.81
N ASN A 172 -6.43 17.42 -9.37
CA ASN A 172 -7.25 18.43 -8.67
C ASN A 172 -8.01 17.91 -7.44
N LYS A 173 -7.39 17.03 -6.64
CA LYS A 173 -7.99 16.45 -5.43
C LYS A 173 -9.17 15.53 -5.70
N GLU A 174 -9.22 14.91 -6.87
CA GLU A 174 -10.18 13.85 -7.16
C GLU A 174 -9.67 12.49 -6.66
N TYR A 175 -10.60 11.65 -6.21
CA TYR A 175 -10.30 10.26 -5.86
C TYR A 175 -10.48 9.37 -7.10
N VAL A 176 -9.74 8.26 -7.14
CA VAL A 176 -9.95 7.24 -8.18
C VAL A 176 -11.35 6.64 -8.04
N LEU A 177 -11.99 6.34 -9.17
CA LEU A 177 -13.30 5.71 -9.20
C LEU A 177 -13.18 4.19 -9.03
N ASN A 178 -12.09 3.61 -9.56
CA ASN A 178 -11.78 2.20 -9.44
C ASN A 178 -10.32 2.02 -8.97
N GLN A 179 -10.15 1.81 -7.67
CA GLN A 179 -8.84 1.62 -7.03
C GLN A 179 -8.11 0.39 -7.58
N ARG A 180 -8.82 -0.72 -7.76
CA ARG A 180 -8.25 -1.96 -8.30
C ARG A 180 -7.67 -1.77 -9.69
N GLN A 181 -8.41 -1.11 -10.60
CA GLN A 181 -7.91 -0.79 -11.93
C GLN A 181 -6.73 0.19 -11.87
N PHE A 182 -6.82 1.21 -11.01
CA PHE A 182 -5.72 2.15 -10.81
C PHE A 182 -4.42 1.45 -10.40
N ILE A 183 -4.47 0.50 -9.47
CA ILE A 183 -3.29 -0.26 -9.03
C ILE A 183 -2.70 -1.06 -10.20
N ILE A 184 -3.53 -1.70 -11.03
CA ILE A 184 -3.05 -2.40 -12.25
C ILE A 184 -2.34 -1.42 -13.18
N ASP A 185 -2.98 -0.29 -13.49
CA ASP A 185 -2.43 0.73 -14.39
C ASP A 185 -1.12 1.30 -13.84
N PHE A 186 -1.07 1.55 -12.54
CA PHE A 186 0.12 2.04 -11.84
C PHE A 186 1.27 1.04 -11.91
N LEU A 187 0.99 -0.26 -11.77
CA LEU A 187 2.02 -1.28 -11.94
C LEU A 187 2.50 -1.36 -13.40
N ILE A 188 1.66 -1.08 -14.40
CA ILE A 188 2.08 -1.07 -15.81
C ILE A 188 2.93 0.17 -16.12
N ASP A 189 2.39 1.35 -15.84
CA ASP A 189 2.95 2.64 -16.17
C ASP A 189 2.51 3.67 -15.11
N PRO A 190 3.33 3.87 -14.06
CA PRO A 190 3.00 4.78 -12.96
C PRO A 190 2.71 6.21 -13.43
N ALA A 191 3.47 6.70 -14.41
CA ALA A 191 3.31 8.07 -14.88
C ALA A 191 1.96 8.23 -15.58
N LYS A 192 1.62 7.31 -16.47
CA LYS A 192 0.32 7.33 -17.14
C LYS A 192 -0.83 7.18 -16.14
N ALA A 193 -0.72 6.27 -15.17
CA ALA A 193 -1.75 6.06 -14.15
C ALA A 193 -1.99 7.31 -13.30
N ILE A 194 -0.93 8.02 -12.89
CA ILE A 194 -1.03 9.24 -12.08
C ILE A 194 -1.65 10.40 -12.88
N PHE A 195 -1.23 10.62 -14.13
CA PHE A 195 -1.58 11.82 -14.88
C PHE A 195 -2.78 11.66 -15.84
N THR A 196 -3.35 10.46 -15.95
CA THR A 196 -4.55 10.21 -16.75
C THR A 196 -5.76 10.13 -15.84
N ARG A 197 -6.65 11.13 -15.93
CA ARG A 197 -7.90 11.15 -15.18
C ARG A 197 -8.77 9.95 -15.56
N GLN A 198 -9.28 9.23 -14.57
CA GLN A 198 -10.33 8.22 -14.78
C GLN A 198 -11.63 8.93 -15.16
N VAL A 199 -12.26 8.48 -16.24
CA VAL A 199 -13.55 8.97 -16.77
C VAL A 199 -14.66 7.98 -16.51
#